data_AF-A0A967PTS0-F1
#
_entry.id   AF-A0A967PTS0-F1
#
_cell.length_a   1.000
_cell.length_b   1.000
_cell.length_c   1.000
_cell.angle_alpha   90.00
_cell.angle_beta   90.00
_cell.angle_gamma   90.00
#
_symmetry.space_group_name_H-M   'P 1'
#
loop_
_entity.id
_entity.type
_entity.pdbx_description
1 polymer ?
#
loop_
_entity_poly.entity_id
_entity_poly.type
_entity_poly.pdbx_seq_one_letter_code
_entity_poly.pdbx_strand_id
1 'polypeptide(L)' 'MYKRDEPRKDDTLSQRLQERLLKTRTIMIYGEINQEVARDVSEKLLVLAAESDDDIRLFINSQGGHVESGDTIYD' A
#
# COMPACT_ATOMS: atom_id res chain seq x y z
N MET A 1 37.05 -11.86 -5.52
CA MET A 1 36.61 -10.52 -5.10
C MET A 1 35.10 -10.51 -5.08
N TYR A 2 34.47 -10.45 -3.90
CA TYR A 2 33.02 -10.26 -3.81
C TYR A 2 32.71 -8.83 -4.25
N LYS A 3 31.99 -8.66 -5.36
CA LYS A 3 31.34 -7.39 -5.68
C LYS A 3 30.30 -7.16 -4.57
N ARG A 4 30.56 -6.18 -3.73
CA ARG A 4 29.59 -5.68 -2.75
C ARG A 4 28.63 -4.83 -3.59
N ASP A 5 27.44 -5.37 -3.86
CA ASP A 5 26.38 -4.58 -4.48
C ASP A 5 26.07 -3.41 -3.54
N GLU A 6 26.53 -2.21 -3.90
CA GLU A 6 26.15 -1.01 -3.16
C GLU A 6 24.63 -0.85 -3.28
N PRO A 7 23.91 -0.58 -2.18
CA PRO A 7 22.48 -0.33 -2.26
C PRO A 7 22.24 0.85 -3.20
N ARG A 8 21.44 0.63 -4.24
CA ARG A 8 21.10 1.65 -5.23
C ARG A 8 20.52 2.85 -4.47
N LYS A 9 21.10 4.03 -4.68
CA LYS A 9 20.72 5.29 -4.01
C LYS A 9 19.21 5.63 -4.13
N ASP A 10 18.53 5.03 -5.10
CA ASP A 10 17.09 5.16 -5.33
C ASP A 10 16.22 4.38 -4.31
N ASP A 11 16.73 3.27 -3.73
CA ASP A 11 15.98 2.50 -2.73
C ASP A 11 15.73 3.33 -1.47
N THR A 12 16.65 4.22 -1.10
CA THR A 12 16.55 5.00 0.14
C THR A 12 15.53 6.13 0.05
N LEU A 13 15.37 6.75 -1.12
CA LEU A 13 14.36 7.80 -1.31
C LEU A 13 12.95 7.21 -1.38
N SER A 14 12.80 6.11 -2.11
CA SER A 14 11.53 5.41 -2.26
C SER A 14 11.03 4.87 -0.92
N GLN A 15 11.92 4.24 -0.13
CA GLN A 15 11.60 3.78 1.24
C GLN A 15 11.19 4.94 2.16
N ARG A 16 11.95 6.04 2.17
CA ARG A 16 11.61 7.22 2.98
C ARG A 16 10.29 7.87 2.58
N LEU A 17 9.96 7.84 1.29
CA LEU A 17 8.69 8.36 0.79
C LEU A 17 7.53 7.47 1.24
N GLN A 18 7.67 6.15 1.11
CA GLN A 18 6.67 5.18 1.57
C GLN A 18 6.43 5.28 3.08
N GLU A 19 7.49 5.37 3.89
CA GLU A 19 7.37 5.58 5.34
C GLU A 19 6.61 6.86 5.68
N ARG A 20 6.90 7.97 4.98
CA ARG A 20 6.18 9.23 5.21
C ARG A 20 4.73 9.16 4.77
N LEU A 21 4.43 8.46 3.67
CA LEU A 21 3.06 8.25 3.20
C LEU A 21 2.26 7.39 4.18
N LEU A 22 2.85 6.31 4.72
CA LEU A 22 2.18 5.49 5.74
C LEU A 22 1.85 6.30 7.00
N LYS A 23 2.75 7.19 7.44
CA LYS A 23 2.47 8.12 8.56
C LYS A 23 1.28 9.05 8.31
N THR A 24 0.89 9.28 7.06
CA THR A 24 -0.31 10.08 6.75
C THR A 24 -1.62 9.29 6.90
N ARG A 25 -1.54 7.99 7.21
CA ARG A 25 -2.67 7.05 7.28
C ARG A 25 -3.55 7.11 6.04
N THR A 26 -2.90 7.20 4.87
CA THR A 26 -3.57 7.36 3.57
C THR A 26 -3.19 6.22 2.65
N ILE A 27 -4.19 5.53 2.09
CA ILE A 27 -4.05 4.47 1.10
C ILE A 27 -4.59 4.99 -0.24
N MET A 28 -3.86 4.75 -1.32
CA MET A 28 -4.22 5.16 -2.68
C MET A 28 -4.45 3.92 -3.53
N ILE A 29 -5.65 3.77 -4.09
CA ILE A 29 -6.05 2.67 -4.97
C ILE A 29 -6.26 3.25 -6.36
N TYR A 30 -5.38 2.90 -7.29
CA TYR A 30 -5.44 3.35 -8.68
C TYR A 30 -5.41 2.16 -9.63
N GLY A 31 -6.27 2.19 -10.64
CA GLY A 31 -6.34 1.15 -11.66
C GLY A 31 -7.29 0.00 -11.30
N GLU A 32 -7.04 -1.17 -11.88
CA GLU A 32 -7.93 -2.32 -11.79
C GLU A 32 -7.91 -2.99 -10.41
N ILE A 33 -9.08 -3.41 -9.91
CA ILE A 33 -9.19 -4.17 -8.67
C ILE A 33 -8.99 -5.65 -8.96
N ASN A 34 -7.89 -6.21 -8.44
CA ASN A 34 -7.55 -7.61 -8.55
C ASN A 34 -7.00 -8.13 -7.21
N GLN A 35 -6.64 -9.42 -7.16
CA GLN A 35 -6.19 -10.08 -5.93
C GLN A 35 -4.91 -9.47 -5.34
N GLU A 36 -4.01 -8.95 -6.19
CA GLU A 36 -2.77 -8.32 -5.75
C GLU A 36 -3.06 -6.98 -5.06
N VAL A 37 -3.91 -6.15 -5.67
CA VAL A 37 -4.37 -4.88 -5.07
C VAL A 37 -5.14 -5.14 -3.78
N ALA A 38 -6.04 -6.12 -3.76
CA ALA A 38 -6.79 -6.47 -2.57
C ALA A 38 -5.86 -6.85 -1.41
N ARG A 39 -4.90 -7.74 -1.67
CA ARG A 39 -3.90 -8.14 -0.67
C ARG A 39 -3.09 -6.95 -0.16
N ASP A 40 -2.56 -6.12 -1.05
CA ASP A 40 -1.74 -4.95 -0.68
C ASP A 40 -2.54 -3.93 0.16
N VAL A 41 -3.80 -3.68 -0.20
CA VAL A 41 -4.69 -2.80 0.56
C VAL A 41 -5.01 -3.39 1.94
N SER A 42 -5.36 -4.67 2.02
CA SER A 42 -5.65 -5.34 3.30
C SER A 42 -4.42 -5.35 4.22
N GLU A 43 -3.22 -5.63 3.70
CA GLU A 43 -1.97 -5.57 4.49
C GLU A 43 -1.74 -4.16 5.07
N LYS A 44 -1.93 -3.11 4.26
CA LYS A 44 -1.80 -1.71 4.72
C LYS A 44 -2.86 -1.34 5.75
N LEU A 45 -4.11 -1.76 5.56
CA LEU A 45 -5.20 -1.53 6.53
C LEU A 45 -4.88 -2.15 7.88
N LEU A 46 -4.41 -3.40 7.89
CA LEU A 46 -4.02 -4.10 9.13
C LEU A 46 -2.87 -3.40 9.84
N VAL A 47 -1.85 -2.95 9.11
CA VAL A 47 -0.71 -2.21 9.69
C VAL A 47 -1.18 -0.90 10.31
N LEU A 48 -1.97 -0.12 9.58
CA LEU A 48 -2.47 1.18 10.07
C LEU A 48 -3.39 1.02 11.28
N ALA A 49 -4.27 0.01 11.27
CA ALA A 49 -5.15 -0.30 12.40
C ALA A 49 -4.38 -0.76 13.64
N ALA A 50 -3.27 -1.50 13.47
CA ALA A 50 -2.41 -1.90 14.58
C ALA A 50 -1.62 -0.72 15.19
N GLU A 51 -1.33 0.32 14.40
CA GLU A 51 -0.57 1.49 14.87
C GLU A 51 -1.41 2.48 15.69
N SER A 52 -2.68 2.74 15.30
CA SER A 52 -3.62 3.56 16.08
C SER A 52 -5.06 3.40 15.60
N ASP A 53 -6.00 3.83 16.44
CA ASP A 53 -7.44 3.90 16.14
C ASP A 53 -7.84 5.18 15.37
N ASP A 54 -6.89 6.02 14.93
CA ASP A 54 -7.20 7.24 14.20
C ASP A 54 -7.72 6.94 12.78
N ASP A 55 -8.44 7.89 12.18
CA ASP A 55 -9.02 7.73 10.84
C ASP A 55 -8.00 7.33 9.77
N ILE A 56 -8.43 6.44 8.86
CA ILE A 56 -7.69 6.04 7.65
C ILE A 56 -8.40 6.64 6.44
N ARG A 57 -7.64 7.27 5.53
CA ARG A 57 -8.17 7.89 4.31
C ARG A 57 -7.86 7.03 3.09
N LEU A 58 -8.89 6.69 2.32
CA LEU A 58 -8.74 5.99 1.04
C LEU A 58 -9.00 6.96 -0.12
N PHE A 59 -8.05 7.05 -1.05
CA PHE A 59 -8.25 7.71 -2.34
C PHE A 59 -8.39 6.65 -3.42
N ILE A 60 -9.55 6.64 -4.09
CA ILE A 60 -9.89 5.58 -5.04
C ILE A 60 -10.11 6.19 -6.41
N ASN A 61 -9.34 5.72 -7.39
CA ASN A 61 -9.52 5.98 -8.81
C ASN A 61 -9.40 4.65 -9.56
N SER A 62 -10.53 3.96 -9.69
CA SER A 62 -10.57 2.62 -10.26
C SER A 62 -11.71 2.50 -11.27
N GLN A 63 -11.47 1.74 -12.34
CA GLN A 63 -12.49 1.29 -13.28
C GLN A 63 -13.23 0.01 -12.82
N GLY A 64 -12.94 -0.47 -11.61
CA GLY A 64 -13.43 -1.76 -11.09
C GLY A 64 -12.48 -2.91 -11.41
N GLY A 65 -13.01 -4.13 -11.42
CA GLY A 65 -12.25 -5.36 -11.67
C GLY A 65 -13.00 -6.59 -11.15
N HIS A 66 -12.30 -7.47 -10.44
CA HIS A 66 -12.86 -8.68 -9.86
C HIS A 66 -13.73 -8.35 -8.63
N VAL A 67 -14.99 -8.81 -8.64
CA VAL A 67 -15.95 -8.55 -7.56
C VAL A 67 -15.43 -9.08 -6.22
N GLU A 68 -14.89 -10.30 -6.21
CA GLU A 68 -14.40 -10.94 -4.98
C GLU A 68 -13.19 -10.20 -4.39
N SER A 69 -12.39 -9.56 -5.24
CA SER A 69 -11.28 -8.71 -4.79
C SER A 69 -11.78 -7.39 -4.20
N GLY A 70 -12.88 -6.85 -4.73
CA GLY A 70 -13.60 -5.73 -4.13
C GLY A 70 -14.21 -6.08 -2.79
N ASP A 71 -14.85 -7.26 -2.69
CA ASP A 71 -15.45 -7.77 -1.45
C ASP A 71 -14.38 -7.93 -0.36
N THR A 72 -13.20 -8.43 -0.71
CA THR A 72 -12.05 -8.55 0.22
C THR A 72 -11.56 -7.20 0.78
N ILE A 73 -11.69 -6.11 0.00
CA ILE A 73 -11.31 -4.76 0.46
C ILE A 73 -12.42 -4.14 1.31
N TYR A 74 -13.67 -4.51 1.06
CA TYR A 74 -14.85 -3.97 1.74
C TYR A 74 -15.04 -4.55 3.14
N ASP A 75 -14.82 -5.86 3.29
CA ASP A 75 -14.95 -6.59 4.57
C ASP A 75 -13.85 -6.23 5.58
#